data_AF-A0A0R2UZX1-F1
#
_entry.id   AF-A0A0R2UZX1-F1
#
_cell.length_a   1.000
_cell.length_b   1.000
_cell.length_c   1.000
_cell.angle_alpha   90.00
_cell.angle_beta   90.00
_cell.angle_gamma   90.00
#
_symmetry.space_group_name_H-M   'P 1'
#
loop_
_entity.id
_entity.type
_entity.pdbx_description
1 polymer ?
#
loop_
_entity_poly.entity_id
_entity_poly.type
_entity_poly.pdbx_seq_one_letter_code
_entity_poly.pdbx_strand_id
1 'polypeptide(L)'
;MYPEALVQPMKAELTTAGFEDLTTPEAVRAAIQETEGTVLVVINSVCGCAAGNARPGVRFSLQHSKKPDHLATVFAGFDIDAVNEVRKLTLPYP
;
A
#
# COMPACT_ATOMS: atom_id res chain seq x y z
N MET A 1 -14.43 0.59 -11.10
CA MET A 1 -13.87 0.07 -9.83
C MET A 1 -13.99 -1.44 -9.86
N TYR A 2 -12.97 -2.18 -9.43
CA TYR A 2 -13.04 -3.65 -9.41
C TYR A 2 -14.10 -4.16 -8.40
N PRO A 3 -14.66 -5.36 -8.56
CA PRO A 3 -15.55 -5.95 -7.55
C PRO A 3 -14.81 -6.19 -6.24
N GLU A 4 -15.47 -5.91 -5.12
CA GLU A 4 -14.86 -6.07 -3.79
C GLU A 4 -14.37 -7.50 -3.53
N ALA A 5 -15.18 -8.50 -3.87
CA ALA A 5 -14.82 -9.92 -3.72
C ALA A 5 -13.54 -10.31 -4.49
N LEU A 6 -13.18 -9.59 -5.56
CA LEU A 6 -11.94 -9.79 -6.30
C LEU A 6 -10.73 -9.18 -5.56
N VAL A 7 -10.93 -8.02 -4.94
CA VAL A 7 -9.85 -7.20 -4.35
C VAL A 7 -9.51 -7.64 -2.93
N GLN A 8 -10.50 -8.06 -2.14
CA GLN A 8 -10.31 -8.49 -0.75
C GLN A 8 -9.18 -9.51 -0.53
N PRO A 9 -9.07 -10.62 -1.29
CA PRO A 9 -7.95 -11.56 -1.10
C PRO A 9 -6.58 -10.91 -1.40
N MET A 10 -6.51 -9.99 -2.36
CA MET A 10 -5.27 -9.31 -2.74
C MET A 10 -4.87 -8.23 -1.73
N LYS A 11 -5.84 -7.59 -1.07
CA LYS A 11 -5.62 -6.73 0.10
C LYS A 11 -5.12 -7.55 1.28
N ALA A 12 -5.77 -8.69 1.55
CA ALA A 12 -5.44 -9.59 2.65
C ALA A 12 -3.99 -10.07 2.62
N GLU A 13 -3.40 -10.26 1.43
CA GLU A 13 -1.98 -10.63 1.30
C GLU A 13 -1.02 -9.64 1.96
N LEU A 14 -1.33 -8.33 1.91
CA LEU A 14 -0.52 -7.29 2.53
C LEU A 14 -0.98 -7.01 3.96
N THR A 15 -2.29 -6.97 4.24
CA THR A 15 -2.76 -6.68 5.60
C THR A 15 -2.37 -7.78 6.59
N THR A 16 -2.36 -9.05 6.16
CA THR A 16 -1.82 -10.16 6.96
C THR A 16 -0.32 -10.04 7.22
N ALA A 17 0.40 -9.30 6.37
CA ALA A 17 1.82 -8.99 6.55
C ALA A 17 2.08 -7.73 7.40
N GLY A 18 1.04 -7.13 7.97
CA GLY A 18 1.13 -5.97 8.86
C GLY A 18 0.94 -4.62 8.18
N PHE A 19 0.55 -4.58 6.91
CA PHE A 19 0.21 -3.32 6.23
C PHE A 19 -1.17 -2.82 6.66
N GLU A 20 -1.29 -1.52 6.93
CA GLU A 20 -2.56 -0.85 7.10
C GLU A 20 -3.20 -0.54 5.73
N ASP A 21 -4.48 -0.90 5.54
CA ASP A 21 -5.23 -0.63 4.31
C ASP A 21 -5.85 0.77 4.38
N LEU A 22 -5.26 1.73 3.66
CA LEU A 22 -5.69 3.12 3.64
C LEU A 22 -6.67 3.35 2.48
N THR A 23 -7.94 3.57 2.82
CA THR A 23 -9.02 3.70 1.84
C THR A 23 -9.44 5.15 1.58
N THR A 24 -8.91 6.12 2.33
CA THR A 24 -9.26 7.55 2.20
C THR A 24 -8.02 8.45 2.07
N PRO A 25 -8.14 9.62 1.43
CA PRO A 25 -7.07 10.63 1.38
C PRO A 25 -6.60 11.08 2.77
N GLU A 26 -7.53 11.21 3.72
CA GLU A 26 -7.22 11.65 5.08
C GLU A 26 -6.35 10.61 5.80
N ALA A 27 -6.67 9.32 5.67
CA ALA A 27 -5.86 8.25 6.23
C ALA A 27 -4.46 8.22 5.59
N VAL A 28 -4.35 8.49 4.29
CA VAL A 28 -3.06 8.63 3.59
C VAL A 28 -2.25 9.80 4.13
N ARG A 29 -2.84 10.98 4.32
CA ARG A 29 -2.14 12.14 4.89
C ARG A 29 -1.66 11.87 6.30
N ALA A 30 -2.52 11.29 7.15
CA ALA A 30 -2.15 10.93 8.51
C ALA A 30 -0.95 9.96 8.53
N ALA A 31 -1.01 8.90 7.71
CA ALA A 31 0.07 7.92 7.62
C ALA A 31 1.39 8.51 7.09
N ILE A 32 1.35 9.40 6.09
CA ILE A 32 2.58 9.90 5.42
C ILE A 32 3.15 11.16 6.10
N GLN A 33 2.30 12.10 6.51
CA GLN A 33 2.71 13.44 6.94
C GLN A 33 2.69 13.62 8.46
N GLU A 34 1.82 12.90 9.17
CA GLU A 34 1.60 13.09 10.61
C GLU A 34 2.31 12.01 11.45
N THR A 35 2.97 11.06 10.79
CA THR A 35 3.65 9.94 11.43
C THR A 35 5.16 10.18 11.45
N GLU A 36 5.78 9.97 12.61
CA GLU A 36 7.24 10.02 12.75
C GLU A 36 7.89 8.72 12.26
N GLY A 37 9.09 8.86 11.67
CA GLY A 37 9.88 7.73 11.16
C GLY A 37 9.69 7.50 9.66
N THR A 38 9.89 6.25 9.26
CA THR A 38 9.86 5.81 7.85
C THR A 38 8.60 5.03 7.56
N VAL A 39 7.92 5.38 6.47
CA VAL A 39 6.70 4.72 6.03
C VAL A 39 6.93 4.06 4.69
N LEU A 40 6.67 2.75 4.62
CA LEU A 40 6.64 2.02 3.35
C LEU A 40 5.19 1.92 2.87
N VAL A 41 4.90 2.65 1.80
CA VAL A 41 3.58 2.63 1.15
C VAL A 41 3.63 1.75 -0.09
N VAL A 42 2.76 0.74 -0.15
CA VAL A 42 2.59 -0.12 -1.33
C VAL A 42 1.32 0.26 -2.06
N ILE A 43 1.46 0.81 -3.28
CA ILE A 43 0.34 0.96 -4.22
C ILE A 43 0.05 -0.41 -4.83
N ASN A 44 -0.87 -1.15 -4.20
CA ASN A 44 -1.26 -2.49 -4.62
C ASN A 44 -2.16 -2.43 -5.88
N SER A 45 -2.30 -3.54 -6.58
CA SER A 45 -3.17 -3.65 -7.76
C SER A 45 -3.54 -5.09 -8.07
N VAL A 46 -4.50 -5.28 -8.99
CA VAL A 46 -4.88 -6.60 -9.50
C VAL A 46 -3.89 -7.18 -10.53
N CYS A 47 -2.91 -6.41 -10.98
CA CYS A 47 -2.01 -6.81 -12.05
C CYS A 47 -1.17 -8.04 -11.67
N GLY A 48 -0.89 -8.92 -12.64
CA GLY A 48 -0.10 -10.13 -12.40
C GLY A 48 1.30 -9.86 -11.83
N CYS A 49 1.92 -8.73 -12.17
CA CYS A 49 3.20 -8.33 -11.58
C CYS A 49 3.09 -7.96 -10.08
N ALA A 50 1.94 -7.46 -9.62
CA ALA A 50 1.71 -7.23 -8.21
C ALA A 50 1.64 -8.55 -7.45
N ALA A 51 0.94 -9.54 -8.01
CA ALA A 51 0.81 -10.87 -7.45
C ALA A 51 2.13 -11.67 -7.45
N GLY A 52 2.83 -11.69 -8.59
CA GLY A 52 4.04 -12.50 -8.76
C GLY A 52 5.30 -11.86 -8.16
N ASN A 53 5.37 -10.54 -8.08
CA ASN A 53 6.60 -9.83 -7.72
C ASN A 53 6.41 -8.84 -6.57
N ALA A 54 5.54 -7.83 -6.70
CA ALA A 54 5.53 -6.72 -5.75
C ALA A 54 5.09 -7.14 -4.33
N ARG A 55 3.97 -7.86 -4.20
CA ARG A 55 3.49 -8.34 -2.88
C ARG A 55 4.43 -9.38 -2.27
N PRO A 56 4.93 -10.40 -3.00
CA PRO A 56 5.94 -11.30 -2.45
C PRO A 56 7.24 -10.58 -2.06
N GLY A 57 7.72 -9.68 -2.92
CA GLY A 57 8.97 -8.95 -2.73
C GLY A 57 8.94 -8.05 -1.50
N VAL A 58 7.84 -7.31 -1.30
CA VAL A 58 7.70 -6.46 -0.11
C VAL A 58 7.55 -7.30 1.16
N ARG A 59 6.82 -8.42 1.11
CA ARG A 59 6.72 -9.33 2.27
C ARG A 59 8.06 -9.95 2.65
N PHE A 60 8.87 -10.30 1.65
CA PHE A 60 10.20 -10.83 1.87
C PHE A 60 11.15 -9.78 2.43
N SER A 61 11.06 -8.52 1.96
CA SER A 61 11.95 -7.45 2.46
C SER A 61 11.76 -7.18 3.96
N LEU A 62 10.55 -7.41 4.50
CA LEU A 62 10.25 -7.28 5.93
C LEU A 62 10.87 -8.39 6.81
N GLN A 63 11.58 -9.36 6.24
CA GLN A 63 12.31 -10.37 7.00
C GLN A 63 13.75 -9.93 7.35
N HIS A 64 14.22 -8.80 6.79
CA HIS A 64 15.55 -8.26 7.10
C HIS A 64 15.60 -7.53 8.44
N SER A 65 16.81 -7.21 8.91
CA SER A 65 17.03 -6.54 10.20
C SER A 65 16.64 -5.06 10.20
N LYS A 66 16.81 -4.35 9.08
CA LYS A 66 16.35 -2.96 8.90
C LYS A 66 14.98 -2.98 8.22
N LYS A 67 14.00 -2.34 8.84
CA LYS A 67 12.61 -2.29 8.37
C LYS A 67 12.08 -0.86 8.48
N PRO A 68 11.04 -0.52 7.68
CA PRO A 68 10.26 0.69 7.91
C PRO A 68 9.61 0.67 9.29
N ASP A 69 9.38 1.85 9.85
CA ASP A 69 8.66 1.98 11.13
C ASP A 69 7.16 1.70 10.94
N HIS A 70 6.61 2.08 9.78
CA HIS A 70 5.19 1.92 9.45
C HIS A 70 4.99 1.31 8.08
N LEU A 71 3.92 0.52 7.94
CA LEU A 71 3.56 -0.19 6.72
C LEU A 71 2.14 0.19 6.31
N ALA A 72 1.98 0.71 5.10
CA ALA A 72 0.69 1.14 4.57
C ALA A 72 0.47 0.66 3.14
N THR A 73 -0.77 0.43 2.75
CA THR A 73 -1.13 0.08 1.39
C THR A 73 -2.38 0.82 0.94
N VAL A 74 -2.42 1.13 -0.35
CA VAL A 74 -3.58 1.67 -1.07
C VAL A 74 -3.82 0.79 -2.29
N PHE A 75 -5.05 0.67 -2.78
CA PHE A 75 -5.36 -0.26 -3.88
C PHE A 75 -5.73 0.47 -5.19
N ALA A 76 -4.82 0.45 -6.16
CA ALA A 76 -5.05 1.04 -7.48
C ALA A 76 -6.20 0.34 -8.24
N GLY A 77 -7.16 1.14 -8.70
CA GLY A 77 -8.37 0.67 -9.38
C GLY A 77 -9.53 0.30 -8.43
N PHE A 78 -9.31 0.43 -7.11
CA PHE A 78 -10.34 0.27 -6.09
C PHE A 78 -10.42 1.53 -5.21
N ASP A 79 -9.39 1.84 -4.42
CA ASP A 79 -9.33 3.01 -3.54
C ASP A 79 -8.76 4.24 -4.26
N ILE A 80 -9.47 4.70 -5.30
CA ILE A 80 -8.96 5.69 -6.27
C ILE A 80 -8.46 6.97 -5.59
N ASP A 81 -9.23 7.52 -4.65
CA ASP A 81 -8.89 8.80 -4.02
C ASP A 81 -7.67 8.67 -3.08
N ALA A 82 -7.57 7.57 -2.33
CA ALA A 82 -6.40 7.28 -1.50
C ALA A 82 -5.13 7.14 -2.37
N VAL A 83 -5.21 6.39 -3.48
CA VAL A 83 -4.09 6.22 -4.42
C VAL A 83 -3.65 7.55 -5.03
N ASN A 84 -4.61 8.39 -5.41
CA ASN A 84 -4.31 9.71 -5.95
C ASN A 84 -3.63 10.60 -4.91
N GLU A 85 -4.00 10.49 -3.64
CA GLU A 85 -3.35 11.25 -2.58
C GLU A 85 -1.91 10.80 -2.35
N VAL A 86 -1.64 9.49 -2.31
CA VAL A 86 -0.27 8.96 -2.23
C VAL A 86 0.58 9.54 -3.36
N ARG A 87 0.10 9.48 -4.60
CA ARG A 87 0.83 9.98 -5.78
C ARG A 87 1.15 11.47 -5.71
N LYS A 88 0.23 12.30 -5.18
CA LYS A 88 0.49 13.74 -5.01
C LYS A 88 1.61 13.98 -3.99
N LEU A 89 1.62 13.23 -2.90
CA LEU A 89 2.61 13.36 -1.83
C LEU A 89 3.99 12.81 -2.23
N THR A 90 4.07 11.97 -3.26
CA THR A 90 5.33 11.32 -3.72
C THR A 90 5.90 11.88 -5.03
N LEU A 91 5.44 13.06 -5.49
CA LEU A 91 6.02 13.70 -6.67
C LEU A 91 7.54 13.95 -6.48
N PRO A 92 8.38 13.76 -7.53
CA PRO A 92 8.03 13.61 -8.94
C PRO A 92 7.84 12.15 -9.41
N TYR A 93 7.81 11.18 -8.49
CA TYR A 93 7.70 9.78 -8.85
C TYR A 93 6.26 9.44 -9.32
N PRO A 94 6.11 8.59 -10.37
CA PRO A 94 4.80 8.17 -10.86
C PRO A 94 4.03 7.26 -9.89
#